data_AF-A0A434P476-F1
#
_entry.id   AF-A0A434P476-F1
#
_cell.length_a   1.000
_cell.length_b   1.000
_cell.length_c   1.000
_cell.angle_alpha   90.00
_cell.angle_beta   90.00
_cell.angle_gamma   90.00
#
_symmetry.space_group_name_H-M   'P 1'
#
loop_
_entity.id
_entity.type
_entity.pdbx_description
1 polymer ?
#
loop_
_entity_poly.entity_id
_entity_poly.type
_entity_poly.pdbx_seq_one_letter_code
_entity_poly.pdbx_strand_id
1 'polypeptide(L)'
;MANDSEEATPANSPETQEPLFLTLRGVPRHDGPPAGEPAYVRDPQGAWRPLHGDHLYDIEAECVRLHDCFAAALFGDIAAYHKRLPHVLPFIWEAGLNSESTLSRDAFEQALVQHRELPDLNRLLYLYDCRKLVAGIQECTKEVCFLVGEFYRALNLDELFYPPIAEPDGVRWVTSPVVTSLTATLNVIYIRLHSLLDYTTKLVHEIEHLRADFSTYPKLSSSNILFGDRRRTGWGEAAGTLFEPGEPVTEIELVRNLVIHDGLLDDMPKVYKVVQDGRAIEKFVLMPDRTDGRFDRFKNRTLFYS
;
A
#
# COMPACT_ATOMS: atom_id res chain seq x y z
N MET A 1 37.08 -34.17 44.89
CA MET A 1 37.41 -34.09 43.45
C MET A 1 36.12 -34.30 42.68
N ALA A 2 35.84 -33.36 41.77
CA ALA A 2 34.77 -33.32 40.75
C ALA A 2 33.32 -33.45 41.27
N ASN A 3 32.66 -32.29 41.42
CA ASN A 3 31.22 -32.18 41.22
C ASN A 3 31.08 -31.34 39.94
N ASP A 4 30.64 -31.97 38.86
CA ASP A 4 30.51 -31.35 37.55
C ASP A 4 29.33 -30.39 37.53
N SER A 5 29.60 -29.27 36.88
CA SER A 5 28.79 -28.10 36.56
C SER A 5 27.35 -28.39 36.12
N GLU A 6 26.40 -27.83 36.86
CA GLU A 6 25.06 -27.51 36.36
C GLU A 6 25.18 -26.39 35.31
N GLU A 7 24.81 -26.72 34.08
CA GLU A 7 24.56 -25.77 32.99
C GLU A 7 23.45 -24.80 33.39
N ALA A 8 23.84 -23.55 33.68
CA ALA A 8 22.91 -22.44 33.79
C ALA A 8 22.30 -22.15 32.41
N THR A 9 21.08 -22.61 32.19
CA THR A 9 20.26 -22.17 31.05
C THR A 9 19.95 -20.68 31.23
N PRO A 10 20.27 -19.79 30.27
CA PRO A 10 19.79 -18.42 30.37
C PRO A 10 18.28 -18.44 30.14
N ALA A 11 17.52 -18.18 31.21
CA ALA A 11 16.12 -17.86 31.13
C ALA A 11 15.97 -16.53 30.37
N ASN A 12 15.81 -16.61 29.04
CA ASN A 12 15.23 -15.53 28.26
C ASN A 12 13.75 -15.44 28.62
N SER A 13 13.49 -14.85 29.79
CA SER A 13 12.20 -14.26 30.10
C SER A 13 11.97 -13.17 29.06
N PRO A 14 10.84 -13.12 28.33
CA PRO A 14 10.51 -11.94 27.56
C PRO A 14 10.34 -10.82 28.58
N GLU A 15 11.36 -9.98 28.75
CA GLU A 15 11.19 -8.71 29.44
C GLU A 15 9.98 -8.05 28.78
N THR A 16 8.92 -7.85 29.57
CA THR A 16 7.78 -7.02 29.18
C THR A 16 8.31 -5.62 28.94
N GLN A 17 8.83 -5.37 27.73
CA GLN A 17 9.19 -4.05 27.27
C GLN A 17 7.93 -3.19 27.42
N GLU A 18 8.06 -2.07 28.12
CA GLU A 18 6.97 -1.12 28.26
C GLU A 18 6.44 -0.76 26.86
N PRO A 19 5.11 -0.69 26.69
CA PRO A 19 4.52 -0.46 25.39
C PRO A 19 5.03 0.88 24.82
N LEU A 20 5.54 0.85 23.59
CA LEU A 20 6.03 2.03 22.88
C LEU A 20 5.00 2.44 21.83
N PHE A 21 4.58 3.70 21.89
CA PHE A 21 3.65 4.29 20.93
C PHE A 21 4.36 5.35 20.10
N LEU A 22 4.20 5.28 18.77
CA LEU A 22 4.66 6.33 17.87
C LEU A 22 3.54 7.35 17.67
N THR A 23 3.88 8.63 17.76
CA THR A 23 2.90 9.70 17.62
C THR A 23 3.00 10.33 16.23
N LEU A 24 1.95 11.04 15.84
CA LEU A 24 1.99 11.88 14.62
C LEU A 24 2.95 13.07 14.75
N ARG A 25 3.35 13.41 15.99
CA ARG A 25 4.31 14.47 16.29
C ARG A 25 5.76 14.03 16.13
N GLY A 26 6.03 12.80 15.69
CA GLY A 26 7.40 12.33 15.48
C GLY A 26 8.24 12.22 16.76
N VAL A 27 7.58 12.12 17.92
CA VAL A 27 8.21 11.87 19.22
C VAL A 27 7.49 10.69 19.88
N PRO A 28 8.20 9.59 20.20
CA PRO A 28 7.57 8.41 20.78
C PRO A 28 7.22 8.63 22.25
N ARG A 29 6.30 7.80 22.77
CA ARG A 29 5.88 7.83 24.17
C ARG A 29 5.64 6.43 24.73
N HIS A 30 5.76 6.28 26.05
CA HIS A 30 5.55 5.01 26.76
C HIS A 30 4.21 4.95 27.50
N ASP A 31 3.60 6.11 27.78
CA ASP A 31 2.23 6.17 28.26
C ASP A 31 1.26 6.01 27.09
N GLY A 32 0.14 5.32 27.35
CA GLY A 32 -0.90 5.14 26.34
C GLY A 32 -1.38 6.49 25.80
N PRO A 33 -1.66 6.61 24.49
CA PRO A 33 -2.17 7.84 23.94
C PRO A 33 -3.54 8.18 24.57
N PRO A 34 -3.86 9.47 24.77
CA PRO A 34 -5.21 9.92 25.09
C PRO A 34 -6.25 9.25 24.18
N ALA A 35 -7.44 9.01 24.73
CA ALA A 35 -8.50 8.36 23.99
C ALA A 35 -8.81 9.10 22.68
N GLY A 36 -8.72 8.39 21.56
CA GLY A 36 -8.97 8.93 20.22
C GLY A 36 -7.77 9.64 19.58
N GLU A 37 -6.64 9.80 20.27
CA GLU A 37 -5.43 10.34 19.63
C GLU A 37 -4.79 9.27 18.73
N PRO A 38 -4.51 9.59 17.45
CA PRO A 38 -3.85 8.65 16.55
C PRO A 38 -2.44 8.32 17.04
N ALA A 39 -2.12 7.04 17.09
CA ALA A 39 -0.80 6.53 17.41
C ALA A 39 -0.54 5.25 16.63
N TYR A 40 0.72 4.82 16.59
CA TYR A 40 1.11 3.53 16.03
C TYR A 40 1.70 2.63 17.11
N VAL A 41 1.36 1.35 17.05
CA VAL A 41 1.87 0.31 17.92
C VAL A 41 2.54 -0.77 17.08
N ARG A 42 3.55 -1.42 17.64
CA ARG A 42 4.24 -2.53 16.97
C ARG A 42 3.43 -3.81 17.16
N ASP A 43 3.04 -4.44 16.05
CA ASP A 43 2.35 -5.72 16.07
C ASP A 43 3.33 -6.89 16.35
N PRO A 44 2.82 -8.10 16.70
CA PRO A 44 3.68 -9.27 16.93
C PRO A 44 4.47 -9.75 15.71
N GLN A 45 4.13 -9.31 14.50
CA GLN A 45 4.86 -9.61 13.27
C GLN A 45 5.98 -8.58 13.02
N GLY A 46 6.08 -7.55 13.86
CA GLY A 46 7.12 -6.54 13.85
C GLY A 46 6.78 -5.27 13.07
N ALA A 47 5.58 -5.15 12.50
CA ALA A 47 5.15 -3.98 11.73
C ALA A 47 4.51 -2.91 12.63
N TRP A 48 4.68 -1.64 12.27
CA TRP A 48 4.02 -0.52 12.95
C TRP A 48 2.64 -0.29 12.33
N ARG A 49 1.59 -0.41 13.16
CA ARG A 49 0.19 -0.32 12.74
C ARG A 49 -0.52 0.81 13.46
N PRO A 50 -1.47 1.51 12.81
CA PRO A 50 -2.36 2.42 13.51
C PRO A 50 -3.03 1.70 14.69
N LEU A 51 -3.13 2.37 15.84
CA LEU A 51 -3.80 1.83 17.01
C LEU A 51 -5.28 1.54 16.73
N HIS A 52 -5.89 2.34 15.85
CA HIS A 52 -7.29 2.23 15.44
C HIS A 52 -7.43 2.53 13.94
N GLY A 53 -8.47 1.94 13.32
CA GLY A 53 -8.92 2.33 11.98
C GLY A 53 -8.01 1.94 10.82
N ASP A 54 -7.19 0.88 10.96
CA ASP A 54 -6.35 0.42 9.86
C ASP A 54 -7.14 -0.30 8.74
N HIS A 55 -8.31 -0.87 9.08
CA HIS A 55 -9.27 -1.55 8.19
C HIS A 55 -8.67 -2.59 7.22
N LEU A 56 -7.41 -3.01 7.44
CA LEU A 56 -6.72 -3.91 6.52
C LEU A 56 -7.43 -5.26 6.46
N TYR A 57 -7.83 -5.79 7.60
CA TYR A 57 -8.59 -7.04 7.68
C TYR A 57 -9.93 -6.95 6.92
N ASP A 58 -10.65 -5.84 7.06
CA ASP A 58 -11.93 -5.62 6.38
C ASP A 58 -11.74 -5.61 4.85
N ILE A 59 -10.72 -4.89 4.38
CA ILE A 59 -10.36 -4.81 2.96
C ILE A 59 -9.94 -6.19 2.43
N GLU A 60 -9.11 -6.93 3.17
CA GLU A 60 -8.70 -8.29 2.80
C GLU A 60 -9.89 -9.24 2.71
N ALA A 61 -10.81 -9.16 3.67
CA ALA A 61 -12.02 -9.97 3.68
C ALA A 61 -12.92 -9.67 2.47
N GLU A 62 -13.07 -8.40 2.09
CA GLU A 62 -13.78 -8.02 0.86
C GLU A 62 -13.07 -8.54 -0.40
N CYS A 63 -11.75 -8.49 -0.44
CA CYS A 63 -11.01 -9.01 -1.58
C CYS A 63 -11.15 -10.53 -1.73
N VAL A 64 -11.14 -11.29 -0.62
CA VAL A 64 -11.46 -12.73 -0.65
C VAL A 64 -12.86 -12.97 -1.22
N ARG A 65 -13.87 -12.19 -0.78
CA ARG A 65 -15.22 -12.26 -1.34
C ARG A 65 -15.24 -11.96 -2.84
N LEU A 66 -14.49 -10.95 -3.29
CA LEU A 66 -14.41 -10.58 -4.70
C LEU A 66 -13.80 -11.70 -5.57
N HIS A 67 -12.79 -12.42 -5.08
CA HIS A 67 -12.22 -13.59 -5.78
C HIS A 67 -13.26 -14.69 -6.01
N ASP A 68 -14.17 -14.89 -5.04
CA ASP A 68 -15.27 -15.84 -5.13
C ASP A 68 -16.39 -15.31 -6.03
N CYS A 69 -16.71 -14.02 -5.95
CA CYS A 69 -17.71 -13.37 -6.82
C CYS A 69 -17.34 -13.48 -8.29
N PHE A 70 -16.06 -13.27 -8.67
CA PHE A 70 -15.62 -13.48 -10.06
C PHE A 70 -15.80 -14.93 -10.51
N ALA A 71 -15.45 -15.90 -9.66
CA ALA A 71 -15.62 -17.31 -9.98
C ALA A 71 -17.11 -17.66 -10.13
N ALA A 72 -17.96 -17.19 -9.21
CA ALA A 72 -19.41 -17.39 -9.30
C ALA A 72 -20.00 -16.74 -10.56
N ALA A 73 -19.60 -15.51 -10.88
CA ALA A 73 -20.09 -14.80 -12.07
C ALA A 73 -19.74 -15.53 -13.38
N LEU A 74 -18.55 -16.13 -13.47
CA LEU A 74 -18.08 -16.81 -14.68
C LEU A 74 -18.57 -18.27 -14.80
N PHE A 75 -18.81 -18.94 -13.67
CA PHE A 75 -19.14 -20.37 -13.62
C PHE A 75 -20.55 -20.66 -13.11
N GLY A 76 -21.37 -19.62 -12.90
CA GLY A 76 -22.75 -19.68 -12.42
C GLY A 76 -22.86 -19.61 -10.91
N ASP A 77 -22.04 -20.39 -10.20
CA ASP A 77 -21.89 -20.32 -8.74
C ASP A 77 -20.49 -20.78 -8.29
N ILE A 78 -20.14 -20.50 -7.03
CA ILE A 78 -18.83 -20.85 -6.48
C ILE A 78 -18.62 -22.37 -6.35
N ALA A 79 -19.68 -23.14 -6.09
CA ALA A 79 -19.60 -24.59 -5.98
C ALA A 79 -19.30 -25.26 -7.33
N ALA A 80 -19.82 -24.71 -8.42
CA ALA A 80 -19.54 -25.12 -9.78
C ALA A 80 -18.07 -24.88 -10.15
N TYR A 81 -17.49 -23.77 -9.71
CA TYR A 81 -16.05 -23.53 -9.82
C TYR A 81 -15.23 -24.52 -8.98
N HIS A 82 -15.58 -24.73 -7.71
CA HIS A 82 -14.86 -25.68 -6.84
C HIS A 82 -14.86 -27.11 -7.36
N LYS A 83 -15.93 -27.56 -8.04
CA LYS A 83 -15.97 -28.87 -8.71
C LYS A 83 -14.96 -28.99 -9.86
N ARG A 84 -14.58 -27.87 -10.48
CA ARG A 84 -13.59 -27.83 -11.58
C ARG A 84 -12.16 -27.74 -11.06
N LEU A 85 -11.95 -27.11 -9.90
CA LEU A 85 -10.63 -26.79 -9.35
C LEU A 85 -9.63 -27.98 -9.34
N PRO A 86 -10.01 -29.22 -8.97
CA PRO A 86 -9.09 -30.37 -9.01
C PRO A 86 -8.56 -30.74 -10.40
N HIS A 87 -9.19 -30.24 -11.46
CA HIS A 87 -8.84 -30.51 -12.85
C HIS A 87 -8.14 -29.32 -13.53
N VAL A 88 -7.97 -28.20 -12.83
CA VAL A 88 -7.28 -27.02 -13.36
C VAL A 88 -5.78 -27.26 -13.35
N LEU A 89 -5.15 -27.15 -14.53
CA LEU A 89 -3.71 -27.33 -14.67
C LEU A 89 -2.95 -26.11 -14.11
N PRO A 90 -1.82 -26.29 -13.42
CA PRO A 90 -1.10 -25.20 -12.74
C PRO A 90 -0.76 -24.00 -13.63
N PHE A 91 -0.37 -24.24 -14.89
CA PHE A 91 -0.01 -23.16 -15.82
C PHE A 91 -1.12 -22.13 -16.02
N ILE A 92 -2.39 -22.48 -15.78
CA ILE A 92 -3.53 -21.59 -15.94
C ILE A 92 -3.53 -20.48 -14.88
N TRP A 93 -2.99 -20.73 -13.69
CA TRP A 93 -2.99 -19.77 -12.57
C TRP A 93 -1.59 -19.32 -12.13
N GLU A 94 -0.54 -20.00 -12.57
CA GLU A 94 0.85 -19.63 -12.25
C GLU A 94 1.52 -18.83 -13.39
N ALA A 95 1.36 -19.25 -14.65
CA ALA A 95 2.18 -18.74 -15.75
C ALA A 95 1.89 -17.26 -16.06
N GLY A 96 2.93 -16.41 -15.99
CA GLY A 96 2.81 -14.96 -16.21
C GLY A 96 2.12 -14.19 -15.08
N LEU A 97 1.76 -14.88 -13.98
CA LEU A 97 1.07 -14.30 -12.83
C LEU A 97 1.87 -14.48 -11.53
N ASN A 98 2.63 -15.57 -11.41
CA ASN A 98 3.36 -15.94 -10.21
C ASN A 98 4.81 -16.32 -10.55
N SER A 99 5.77 -15.91 -9.71
CA SER A 99 7.19 -16.23 -9.86
C SER A 99 7.53 -17.72 -9.72
N GLU A 100 6.63 -18.51 -9.13
CA GLU A 100 6.79 -19.97 -9.01
C GLU A 100 6.58 -20.71 -10.35
N SER A 101 6.02 -20.04 -11.37
CA SER A 101 5.91 -20.64 -12.70
C SER A 101 7.27 -20.78 -13.37
N THR A 102 7.59 -22.01 -13.80
CA THR A 102 8.78 -22.30 -14.59
C THR A 102 8.61 -22.05 -16.09
N LEU A 103 7.40 -21.71 -16.55
CA LEU A 103 7.11 -21.50 -17.97
C LEU A 103 7.53 -20.12 -18.47
N SER A 104 8.21 -20.10 -19.62
CA SER A 104 8.39 -18.89 -20.43
C SER A 104 7.11 -18.54 -21.19
N ARG A 105 7.05 -17.34 -21.79
CA ARG A 105 5.95 -16.94 -22.67
C ARG A 105 5.75 -17.94 -23.82
N ASP A 106 6.81 -18.33 -24.52
CA ASP A 106 6.71 -19.23 -25.67
C ASP A 106 6.28 -20.65 -25.24
N ALA A 107 6.70 -21.10 -24.04
CA ALA A 107 6.25 -22.37 -23.48
C ALA A 107 4.76 -22.32 -23.05
N PHE A 108 4.31 -21.19 -22.52
CA PHE A 108 2.88 -20.95 -22.23
C PHE A 108 2.04 -20.99 -23.50
N GLU A 109 2.48 -20.35 -24.59
CA GLU A 109 1.80 -20.41 -25.89
C GLU A 109 1.69 -21.85 -26.42
N GLN A 110 2.74 -22.66 -26.25
CA GLN A 110 2.71 -24.09 -26.60
C GLN A 110 1.72 -24.87 -25.72
N ALA A 111 1.69 -24.60 -24.41
CA ALA A 111 0.76 -25.24 -23.49
C ALA A 111 -0.71 -24.93 -23.86
N LEU A 112 -1.01 -23.69 -24.28
CA LEU A 112 -2.34 -23.33 -24.77
C LEU A 112 -2.76 -24.17 -25.99
N VAL A 113 -1.85 -24.40 -26.94
CA VAL A 113 -2.12 -25.24 -28.12
C VAL A 113 -2.33 -26.69 -27.72
N GLN A 114 -1.46 -27.23 -26.85
CA GLN A 114 -1.52 -28.63 -26.39
C GLN A 114 -2.81 -28.92 -25.61
N HIS A 115 -3.31 -27.95 -24.85
CA HIS A 115 -4.48 -28.10 -23.99
C HIS A 115 -5.74 -27.41 -24.52
N ARG A 116 -5.79 -27.05 -25.81
CA ARG A 116 -6.93 -26.31 -26.40
C ARG A 116 -8.30 -26.98 -26.23
N GLU A 117 -8.33 -28.31 -26.07
CA GLU A 117 -9.54 -29.10 -25.86
C GLU A 117 -9.97 -29.15 -24.38
N LEU A 118 -9.19 -28.54 -23.47
CA LEU A 118 -9.53 -28.47 -22.06
C LEU A 118 -10.80 -27.61 -21.87
N PRO A 119 -11.86 -28.16 -21.25
CA PRO A 119 -13.10 -27.42 -21.04
C PRO A 119 -12.86 -26.14 -20.25
N ASP A 120 -13.51 -25.05 -20.66
CA ASP A 120 -13.42 -23.74 -20.01
C ASP A 120 -12.00 -23.12 -19.96
N LEU A 121 -11.01 -23.60 -20.73
CA LEU A 121 -9.61 -23.12 -20.67
C LEU A 121 -9.51 -21.58 -20.71
N ASN A 122 -10.07 -20.96 -21.74
CA ASN A 122 -10.03 -19.51 -21.93
C ASN A 122 -10.76 -18.74 -20.82
N ARG A 123 -11.82 -19.33 -20.28
CA ARG A 123 -12.60 -18.75 -19.18
C ARG A 123 -11.85 -18.84 -17.86
N LEU A 124 -11.15 -19.95 -17.61
CA LEU A 124 -10.30 -20.12 -16.45
C LEU A 124 -9.13 -19.14 -16.49
N LEU A 125 -8.43 -19.01 -17.62
CA LEU A 125 -7.37 -18.01 -17.80
C LEU A 125 -7.88 -16.59 -17.49
N TYR A 126 -9.02 -16.22 -18.07
CA TYR A 126 -9.66 -14.92 -17.82
C TYR A 126 -10.07 -14.72 -16.34
N LEU A 127 -10.53 -15.77 -15.64
CA LEU A 127 -10.81 -15.68 -14.20
C LEU A 127 -9.54 -15.28 -13.44
N TYR A 128 -8.39 -15.89 -13.72
CA TYR A 128 -7.15 -15.58 -13.00
C TYR A 128 -6.59 -14.19 -13.36
N ASP A 129 -6.82 -13.71 -14.59
CA ASP A 129 -6.58 -12.31 -14.95
C ASP A 129 -7.44 -11.34 -14.12
N CYS A 130 -8.74 -11.65 -13.93
CA CYS A 130 -9.63 -10.84 -13.08
C CYS A 130 -9.18 -10.86 -11.61
N ARG A 131 -8.80 -12.05 -11.10
CA ARG A 131 -8.26 -12.20 -9.74
C ARG A 131 -6.97 -11.41 -9.53
N LYS A 132 -6.14 -11.25 -10.57
CA LYS A 132 -4.96 -10.38 -10.51
C LYS A 132 -5.33 -8.92 -10.19
N LEU A 133 -6.47 -8.41 -10.68
CA LEU A 133 -6.93 -7.06 -10.33
C LEU A 133 -7.20 -6.94 -8.83
N VAL A 134 -7.88 -7.93 -8.26
CA VAL A 134 -8.18 -8.00 -6.83
C VAL A 134 -6.89 -8.13 -6.01
N ALA A 135 -5.98 -9.02 -6.41
CA ALA A 135 -4.68 -9.18 -5.77
C ALA A 135 -3.86 -7.88 -5.80
N GLY A 136 -3.96 -7.09 -6.88
CA GLY A 136 -3.34 -5.78 -6.97
C GLY A 136 -3.81 -4.82 -5.88
N ILE A 137 -5.11 -4.81 -5.55
CA ILE A 137 -5.65 -4.03 -4.43
C ILE A 137 -5.13 -4.56 -3.09
N GLN A 138 -5.17 -5.89 -2.89
CA GLN A 138 -4.73 -6.51 -1.63
C GLN A 138 -3.27 -6.20 -1.31
N GLU A 139 -2.37 -6.52 -2.23
CA GLU A 139 -0.92 -6.37 -2.00
C GLU A 139 -0.53 -4.89 -1.92
N CYS A 140 -1.13 -4.04 -2.75
CA CYS A 140 -0.86 -2.61 -2.69
C CYS A 140 -1.38 -1.97 -1.38
N THR A 141 -2.50 -2.45 -0.83
CA THR A 141 -3.03 -1.96 0.46
C THR A 141 -2.09 -2.37 1.59
N LYS A 142 -1.66 -3.63 1.65
CA LYS A 142 -0.68 -4.12 2.63
C LYS A 142 0.60 -3.29 2.60
N GLU A 143 1.11 -3.03 1.41
CA GLU A 143 2.33 -2.24 1.20
C GLU A 143 2.16 -0.80 1.69
N VAL A 144 1.06 -0.12 1.35
CA VAL A 144 0.78 1.24 1.85
C VAL A 144 0.70 1.25 3.37
N CYS A 145 -0.05 0.34 3.99
CA CYS A 145 -0.16 0.26 5.44
C CYS A 145 1.21 0.05 6.10
N PHE A 146 2.05 -0.82 5.55
CA PHE A 146 3.39 -1.07 6.04
C PHE A 146 4.28 0.19 5.91
N LEU A 147 4.30 0.83 4.74
CA LEU A 147 5.13 2.00 4.47
C LEU A 147 4.74 3.20 5.35
N VAL A 148 3.45 3.41 5.61
CA VAL A 148 2.99 4.46 6.54
C VAL A 148 3.50 4.18 7.95
N GLY A 149 3.42 2.92 8.42
CA GLY A 149 4.01 2.51 9.69
C GLY A 149 5.51 2.77 9.75
N GLU A 150 6.25 2.39 8.71
CA GLU A 150 7.70 2.60 8.62
C GLU A 150 8.10 4.08 8.55
N PHE A 151 7.30 4.91 7.88
CA PHE A 151 7.49 6.36 7.90
C PHE A 151 7.42 6.90 9.33
N TYR A 152 6.37 6.54 10.08
CA TYR A 152 6.25 6.99 11.48
C TYR A 152 7.30 6.37 12.38
N ARG A 153 7.73 5.12 12.13
CA ARG A 153 8.85 4.50 12.84
C ARG A 153 10.11 5.34 12.69
N ALA A 154 10.50 5.61 11.45
CA ALA A 154 11.71 6.38 11.17
C ALA A 154 11.61 7.80 11.74
N LEU A 155 10.46 8.47 11.59
CA LEU A 155 10.25 9.83 12.09
C LEU A 155 10.39 9.87 13.63
N ASN A 156 9.81 8.91 14.33
CA ASN A 156 9.82 8.88 15.80
C ASN A 156 11.15 8.40 16.37
N LEU A 157 11.68 7.29 15.85
CA LEU A 157 12.74 6.52 16.51
C LEU A 157 14.14 6.78 15.95
N ASP A 158 14.27 7.15 14.67
CA ASP A 158 15.60 7.31 14.08
C ASP A 158 16.23 8.65 14.51
N GLU A 159 17.54 8.60 14.77
CA GLU A 159 18.35 9.80 14.94
C GLU A 159 18.50 10.48 13.58
N LEU A 160 17.92 11.67 13.45
CA LEU A 160 17.94 12.40 12.18
C LEU A 160 19.33 12.93 11.81
N PHE A 161 20.28 13.00 12.75
CA PHE A 161 21.65 13.46 12.52
C PHE A 161 22.63 12.75 13.43
N TYR A 162 23.82 12.43 12.91
CA TYR A 162 24.90 11.79 13.65
C TYR A 162 26.23 12.55 13.44
N PRO A 163 27.03 12.77 14.50
CA PRO A 163 26.75 12.45 15.90
C PRO A 163 25.66 13.35 16.51
N PRO A 164 24.96 12.90 17.57
CA PRO A 164 24.03 13.74 18.30
C PRO A 164 24.72 15.01 18.81
N ILE A 165 24.15 16.17 18.50
CA ILE A 165 24.60 17.46 18.99
C ILE A 165 23.52 18.10 19.86
N ALA A 166 23.93 18.82 20.91
CA ALA A 166 23.01 19.61 21.70
C ALA A 166 22.45 20.74 20.83
N GLU A 167 21.14 20.78 20.67
CA GLU A 167 20.47 21.78 19.86
C GLU A 167 19.83 22.86 20.75
N PRO A 168 19.99 24.14 20.41
CA PRO A 168 19.29 25.21 21.12
C PRO A 168 17.79 25.19 20.81
N ASP A 169 16.99 25.60 21.79
CA ASP A 169 15.53 25.67 21.69
C ASP A 169 15.02 26.45 20.45
N GLY A 170 13.85 26.05 19.97
CA GLY A 170 13.16 26.58 18.80
C GLY A 170 13.03 25.58 17.66
N VAL A 171 12.60 26.09 16.49
CA VAL A 171 12.42 25.27 15.28
C VAL A 171 13.74 25.17 14.52
N ARG A 172 14.13 23.96 14.17
CA ARG A 172 15.30 23.62 13.33
C ARG A 172 14.87 22.70 12.22
N TRP A 173 15.72 22.56 11.21
CA TRP A 173 15.55 21.55 10.18
C TRP A 173 16.85 20.79 9.98
N VAL A 174 16.72 19.56 9.50
CA VAL A 174 17.83 18.65 9.27
C VAL A 174 17.68 17.96 7.92
N THR A 175 18.82 17.74 7.27
CA THR A 175 18.98 16.88 6.11
C THR A 175 20.04 15.83 6.42
N SER A 176 19.78 14.58 6.06
CA SER A 176 20.64 13.43 6.33
C SER A 176 20.18 12.22 5.51
N PRO A 177 20.96 11.13 5.46
CA PRO A 177 20.51 9.89 4.84
C PRO A 177 19.19 9.35 5.41
N VAL A 178 18.92 9.55 6.71
CA VAL A 178 17.64 9.19 7.34
C VAL A 178 16.50 10.02 6.77
N VAL A 179 16.70 11.33 6.62
CA VAL A 179 15.72 12.25 6.01
C VAL A 179 15.47 11.90 4.54
N THR A 180 16.52 11.52 3.80
CA THR A 180 16.38 11.03 2.42
C THR A 180 15.51 9.77 2.37
N SER A 181 15.73 8.81 3.29
CA SER A 181 14.92 7.59 3.39
C SER A 181 13.45 7.89 3.74
N LEU A 182 13.22 8.80 4.70
CA LEU A 182 11.89 9.27 5.08
C LEU A 182 11.14 9.88 3.89
N THR A 183 11.81 10.76 3.14
CA THR A 183 11.24 11.42 1.97
C THR A 183 10.94 10.41 0.86
N ALA A 184 11.84 9.48 0.60
CA ALA A 184 11.62 8.42 -0.39
C ALA A 184 10.43 7.53 0.00
N THR A 185 10.30 7.19 1.29
CA THR A 185 9.17 6.43 1.83
C THR A 185 7.85 7.18 1.60
N LEU A 186 7.82 8.49 1.93
CA LEU A 186 6.64 9.33 1.69
C LEU A 186 6.25 9.39 0.21
N ASN A 187 7.22 9.57 -0.68
CA ASN A 187 7.00 9.59 -2.12
C ASN A 187 6.39 8.27 -2.61
N VAL A 188 6.91 7.13 -2.15
CA VAL A 188 6.38 5.81 -2.51
C VAL A 188 4.96 5.63 -1.98
N ILE A 189 4.66 6.07 -0.76
CA ILE A 189 3.29 6.01 -0.21
C ILE A 189 2.29 6.66 -1.17
N TYR A 190 2.54 7.89 -1.64
CA TYR A 190 1.65 8.57 -2.57
C TYR A 190 1.54 7.89 -3.95
N ILE A 191 2.64 7.36 -4.47
CA ILE A 191 2.62 6.58 -5.72
C ILE A 191 1.74 5.33 -5.57
N ARG A 192 1.83 4.64 -4.42
CA ARG A 192 1.06 3.42 -4.16
C ARG A 192 -0.41 3.72 -3.83
N LEU A 193 -0.70 4.81 -3.12
CA LEU A 193 -2.07 5.30 -2.94
C LEU A 193 -2.74 5.59 -4.29
N HIS A 194 -2.06 6.26 -5.22
CA HIS A 194 -2.61 6.44 -6.57
C HIS A 194 -2.74 5.11 -7.34
N SER A 195 -1.83 4.16 -7.12
CA SER A 195 -1.95 2.83 -7.73
C SER A 195 -3.21 2.11 -7.25
N LEU A 196 -3.61 2.25 -5.98
CA LEU A 196 -4.87 1.73 -5.46
C LEU A 196 -6.09 2.34 -6.16
N LEU A 197 -6.05 3.65 -6.43
CA LEU A 197 -7.09 4.33 -7.22
C LEU A 197 -7.19 3.73 -8.64
N ASP A 198 -6.05 3.48 -9.29
CA ASP A 198 -6.00 2.85 -10.62
C ASP A 198 -6.54 1.40 -10.58
N TYR A 199 -6.11 0.58 -9.62
CA TYR A 199 -6.58 -0.80 -9.48
C TYR A 199 -8.09 -0.88 -9.18
N THR A 200 -8.59 -0.01 -8.30
CA THR A 200 -10.02 0.07 -7.98
C THR A 200 -10.83 0.43 -9.22
N THR A 201 -10.37 1.39 -10.02
CA THR A 201 -11.06 1.81 -11.25
C THR A 201 -11.08 0.71 -12.30
N LYS A 202 -9.96 -0.01 -12.47
CA LYS A 202 -9.89 -1.19 -13.34
C LYS A 202 -10.84 -2.29 -12.89
N LEU A 203 -10.89 -2.55 -11.59
CA LEU A 203 -11.76 -3.57 -11.02
C LEU A 203 -13.23 -3.23 -11.28
N VAL A 204 -13.68 -2.02 -10.95
CA VAL A 204 -15.07 -1.59 -11.18
C VAL A 204 -15.41 -1.70 -12.67
N HIS A 205 -14.54 -1.20 -13.56
CA HIS A 205 -14.76 -1.29 -14.99
C HIS A 205 -14.85 -2.74 -15.49
N GLU A 206 -13.99 -3.64 -15.01
CA GLU A 206 -14.01 -5.06 -15.40
C GLU A 206 -15.29 -5.76 -14.95
N ILE A 207 -15.77 -5.47 -13.74
CA ILE A 207 -17.02 -6.03 -13.20
C ILE A 207 -18.21 -5.62 -14.09
N GLU A 208 -18.25 -4.36 -14.51
CA GLU A 208 -19.32 -3.84 -15.38
C GLU A 208 -19.28 -4.39 -16.81
N HIS A 209 -18.11 -4.89 -17.25
CA HIS A 209 -17.86 -5.32 -18.63
C HIS A 209 -17.28 -6.74 -18.71
N LEU A 210 -17.72 -7.61 -17.80
CA LEU A 210 -17.30 -9.01 -17.75
C LEU A 210 -17.47 -9.70 -19.11
N ARG A 211 -16.45 -10.45 -19.53
CA ARG A 211 -16.49 -11.19 -20.79
C ARG A 211 -17.48 -12.35 -20.70
N ALA A 212 -18.24 -12.52 -21.79
CA ALA A 212 -19.21 -13.61 -21.92
C ALA A 212 -18.81 -14.63 -23.01
N ASP A 213 -18.05 -14.20 -24.03
CA ASP A 213 -17.52 -15.07 -25.08
C ASP A 213 -16.10 -15.54 -24.73
N PHE A 214 -15.92 -16.86 -24.71
CA PHE A 214 -14.68 -17.56 -24.39
C PHE A 214 -14.25 -18.53 -25.50
N SER A 215 -14.76 -18.33 -26.73
CA SER A 215 -14.28 -19.03 -27.93
C SER A 215 -12.78 -18.82 -28.17
N THR A 216 -12.24 -17.71 -27.69
CA THR A 216 -10.81 -17.38 -27.62
C THR A 216 -10.46 -16.86 -26.23
N TYR A 217 -9.18 -16.79 -25.89
CA TYR A 217 -8.71 -16.18 -24.64
C TYR A 217 -8.86 -14.64 -24.72
N PRO A 218 -9.81 -14.02 -23.99
CA PRO A 218 -10.08 -12.61 -24.16
C PRO A 218 -9.13 -11.73 -23.33
N LYS A 219 -8.87 -10.51 -23.82
CA LYS A 219 -8.22 -9.47 -23.00
C LYS A 219 -9.22 -8.87 -22.01
N LEU A 220 -8.70 -8.50 -20.83
CA LEU A 220 -9.42 -7.66 -19.86
C LEU A 220 -9.97 -6.41 -20.56
N SER A 221 -11.21 -6.04 -20.24
CA SER A 221 -11.80 -4.78 -20.70
C SER A 221 -11.10 -3.55 -20.10
N SER A 222 -10.55 -3.71 -18.90
CA SER A 222 -9.94 -2.67 -18.09
C SER A 222 -8.45 -2.40 -18.38
N SER A 223 -7.82 -3.06 -19.36
CA SER A 223 -6.36 -2.98 -19.56
C SER A 223 -5.80 -1.57 -19.71
N ASN A 224 -6.57 -0.64 -20.28
CA ASN A 224 -6.18 0.74 -20.54
C ASN A 224 -6.99 1.75 -19.69
N ILE A 225 -7.62 1.30 -18.61
CA ILE A 225 -8.40 2.15 -17.71
C ILE A 225 -7.52 2.59 -16.55
N LEU A 226 -7.52 3.89 -16.25
CA LEU A 226 -6.84 4.51 -15.11
C LEU A 226 -7.85 5.26 -14.24
N PHE A 227 -7.44 5.76 -13.07
CA PHE A 227 -8.33 6.51 -12.18
C PHE A 227 -8.96 7.75 -12.84
N GLY A 228 -8.23 8.41 -13.74
CA GLY A 228 -8.76 9.51 -14.54
C GLY A 228 -9.96 9.11 -15.42
N ASP A 229 -10.12 7.82 -15.71
CA ASP A 229 -11.25 7.25 -16.45
C ASP A 229 -12.44 6.87 -15.54
N ARG A 230 -12.45 7.20 -14.24
CA ARG A 230 -13.55 6.83 -13.31
C ARG A 230 -14.95 7.21 -13.82
N ARG A 231 -15.07 8.30 -14.60
CA ARG A 231 -16.32 8.74 -15.25
C ARG A 231 -16.83 7.81 -16.36
N ARG A 232 -15.99 6.89 -16.83
CA ARG A 232 -16.32 5.84 -17.80
C ARG A 232 -16.79 4.54 -17.11
N THR A 233 -16.78 4.51 -15.78
CA THR A 233 -17.49 3.48 -15.00
C THR A 233 -18.94 3.91 -14.79
N GLY A 234 -19.84 2.97 -14.54
CA GLY A 234 -21.22 3.22 -14.16
C GLY A 234 -21.35 3.95 -12.82
N TRP A 235 -20.28 4.02 -12.02
CA TRP A 235 -20.24 4.70 -10.73
C TRP A 235 -19.94 6.20 -10.88
N GLY A 236 -19.27 6.61 -11.95
CA GLY A 236 -18.97 8.02 -12.20
C GLY A 236 -18.19 8.68 -11.05
N GLU A 237 -18.83 9.66 -10.40
CA GLU A 237 -18.34 10.38 -9.22
C GLU A 237 -19.33 10.21 -8.04
N ALA A 238 -19.85 8.98 -7.87
CA ALA A 238 -20.87 8.68 -6.85
C ALA A 238 -20.39 8.98 -5.42
N ALA A 239 -21.25 9.65 -4.65
CA ALA A 239 -21.03 9.96 -3.24
C ALA A 239 -20.93 8.69 -2.38
N GLY A 240 -20.09 8.74 -1.34
CA GLY A 240 -19.80 7.60 -0.46
C GLY A 240 -18.88 6.55 -1.08
N THR A 241 -18.20 6.87 -2.19
CA THR A 241 -17.26 5.96 -2.87
C THR A 241 -15.88 6.61 -3.01
N LEU A 242 -14.86 5.82 -3.36
CA LEU A 242 -13.53 6.35 -3.70
C LEU A 242 -13.51 7.25 -4.95
N PHE A 243 -14.60 7.29 -5.72
CA PHE A 243 -14.73 8.17 -6.89
C PHE A 243 -15.38 9.51 -6.56
N GLU A 244 -15.87 9.68 -5.33
CA GLU A 244 -16.35 10.97 -4.85
C GLU A 244 -15.21 12.00 -4.88
N PRO A 245 -15.41 13.17 -5.51
CA PRO A 245 -14.44 14.25 -5.46
C PRO A 245 -14.24 14.69 -4.01
N GLY A 246 -13.02 14.56 -3.51
CA GLY A 246 -12.68 14.86 -2.14
C GLY A 246 -11.25 15.33 -2.01
N GLU A 247 -10.99 16.03 -0.90
CA GLU A 247 -9.66 16.55 -0.58
C GLU A 247 -8.58 15.43 -0.51
N PRO A 248 -8.83 14.25 0.08
CA PRO A 248 -7.83 13.19 0.13
C PRO A 248 -7.46 12.64 -1.25
N VAL A 249 -8.45 12.41 -2.11
CA VAL A 249 -8.22 11.93 -3.49
C VAL A 249 -7.44 12.98 -4.29
N THR A 250 -7.82 14.25 -4.14
CA THR A 250 -7.16 15.36 -4.82
C THR A 250 -5.70 15.48 -4.36
N GLU A 251 -5.43 15.34 -3.05
CA GLU A 251 -4.07 15.33 -2.52
C GLU A 251 -3.25 14.19 -3.12
N ILE A 252 -3.78 12.97 -3.16
CA ILE A 252 -3.11 11.81 -3.74
C ILE A 252 -2.73 12.07 -5.21
N GLU A 253 -3.67 12.55 -6.02
CA GLU A 253 -3.41 12.86 -7.44
C GLU A 253 -2.35 13.96 -7.59
N LEU A 254 -2.46 15.05 -6.83
CA LEU A 254 -1.52 16.17 -6.89
C LEU A 254 -0.10 15.76 -6.50
N VAL A 255 0.05 15.17 -5.31
CA VAL A 255 1.35 14.81 -4.76
C VAL A 255 2.01 13.76 -5.63
N ARG A 256 1.28 12.72 -6.05
CA ARG A 256 1.82 11.71 -6.96
C ARG A 256 2.27 12.32 -8.28
N ASN A 257 1.50 13.22 -8.87
CA ASN A 257 1.88 13.87 -10.12
C ASN A 257 3.14 14.72 -9.97
N LEU A 258 3.27 15.48 -8.87
CA LEU A 258 4.48 16.23 -8.56
C LEU A 258 5.69 15.31 -8.43
N VAL A 259 5.60 14.23 -7.65
CA VAL A 259 6.70 13.29 -7.43
C VAL A 259 7.14 12.61 -8.74
N ILE A 260 6.20 12.25 -9.62
CA ILE A 260 6.52 11.57 -10.88
C ILE A 260 7.10 12.52 -11.94
N HIS A 261 6.61 13.76 -12.03
CA HIS A 261 6.98 14.68 -13.10
C HIS A 261 8.05 15.70 -12.72
N ASP A 262 7.97 16.23 -11.49
CA ASP A 262 8.81 17.32 -11.00
C ASP A 262 9.78 16.86 -9.89
N GLY A 263 9.62 15.62 -9.41
CA GLY A 263 10.60 14.89 -8.60
C GLY A 263 10.35 14.95 -7.08
N LEU A 264 10.47 16.14 -6.48
CA LEU A 264 10.52 16.28 -5.02
C LEU A 264 9.41 17.18 -4.47
N LEU A 265 8.92 16.83 -3.28
CA LEU A 265 7.98 17.64 -2.50
C LEU A 265 8.59 18.92 -1.92
N ASP A 266 9.92 18.98 -1.83
CA ASP A 266 10.75 20.11 -1.40
C ASP A 266 12.06 20.02 -2.21
N ASP A 267 12.57 21.13 -2.73
CA ASP A 267 13.80 21.15 -3.53
C ASP A 267 15.05 20.80 -2.69
N MET A 268 14.93 20.87 -1.37
CA MET A 268 15.90 20.39 -0.40
C MET A 268 15.15 19.58 0.68
N PRO A 269 14.86 18.29 0.49
CA PRO A 269 14.11 17.51 1.48
C PRO A 269 14.69 17.61 2.89
N LYS A 270 13.83 18.00 3.85
CA LYS A 270 14.20 18.26 5.24
C LYS A 270 13.11 17.80 6.20
N VAL A 271 13.53 17.41 7.40
CA VAL A 271 12.62 17.22 8.54
C VAL A 271 12.82 18.39 9.49
N TYR A 272 11.72 18.96 9.94
CA TYR A 272 11.72 19.99 10.98
C TYR A 272 11.67 19.35 12.35
N LYS A 273 12.29 20.00 13.33
CA LYS A 273 12.34 19.60 14.72
C LYS A 273 12.08 20.80 15.61
N VAL A 274 11.14 20.67 16.53
CA VAL A 274 10.87 21.67 17.58
C VAL A 274 11.58 21.22 18.84
N VAL A 275 12.51 22.05 19.33
CA VAL A 275 13.29 21.80 20.54
C VAL A 275 12.83 22.72 21.65
N GLN A 276 12.57 22.15 22.83
CA GLN A 276 12.25 22.88 24.04
C GLN A 276 12.96 22.22 25.23
N ASP A 277 13.62 23.02 26.08
CA ASP A 277 14.42 22.56 27.21
C ASP A 277 15.46 21.49 26.79
N GLY A 278 16.06 21.68 25.60
CA GLY A 278 17.04 20.76 25.02
C GLY A 278 16.49 19.42 24.54
N ARG A 279 15.16 19.25 24.44
CA ARG A 279 14.49 18.01 23.98
C ARG A 279 13.61 18.25 22.77
N ALA A 280 13.53 17.26 21.90
CA ALA A 280 12.59 17.26 20.79
C ALA A 280 11.16 17.07 21.33
N ILE A 281 10.28 18.02 21.07
CA ILE A 281 8.85 17.91 21.41
C ILE A 281 7.99 17.62 20.18
N GLU A 282 8.54 17.85 18.99
CA GLU A 282 7.87 17.58 17.72
C GLU A 282 8.89 17.42 16.58
N LYS A 283 8.59 16.55 15.62
CA LYS A 283 9.26 16.43 14.33
C LYS A 283 8.21 16.30 13.24
N PHE A 284 8.40 16.99 12.12
CA PHE A 284 7.44 17.01 11.02
C PHE A 284 8.09 17.29 9.67
N VAL A 285 7.37 16.98 8.60
CA VAL A 285 7.70 17.36 7.22
C VAL A 285 6.63 18.33 6.76
N LEU A 286 7.03 19.37 6.03
CA LEU A 286 6.06 20.29 5.43
C LEU A 286 5.52 19.71 4.14
N MET A 287 4.21 19.85 3.95
CA MET A 287 3.55 19.61 2.66
C MET A 287 3.35 20.97 1.98
N PRO A 288 3.44 21.06 0.64
CA PRO A 288 3.19 22.31 -0.06
C PRO A 288 1.76 22.82 0.13
N ASP A 289 1.60 24.14 0.22
CA ASP A 289 0.32 24.83 0.35
C ASP A 289 -0.59 24.52 -0.85
N ARG A 290 -1.90 24.45 -0.57
CA ARG A 290 -2.93 24.13 -1.55
C ARG A 290 -4.14 25.04 -1.40
N THR A 291 -4.57 25.60 -2.53
CA THR A 291 -5.83 26.34 -2.67
C THR A 291 -6.67 25.73 -3.79
N ASP A 292 -7.95 25.47 -3.53
CA ASP A 292 -8.91 24.94 -4.50
C ASP A 292 -8.42 23.68 -5.26
N GLY A 293 -7.79 22.76 -4.54
CA GLY A 293 -7.33 21.48 -5.11
C GLY A 293 -6.14 21.63 -6.07
N ARG A 294 -5.28 22.63 -5.85
CA ARG A 294 -4.03 22.82 -6.61
C ARG A 294 -2.92 23.29 -5.69
N PHE A 295 -1.68 22.92 -6.00
CA PHE A 295 -0.52 23.56 -5.38
C PHE A 295 -0.46 25.03 -5.74
N ASP A 296 -0.26 25.85 -4.71
CA ASP A 296 -0.08 27.28 -4.83
C ASP A 296 1.14 27.57 -5.70
N ARG A 297 0.99 28.50 -6.64
CA ARG A 297 2.04 28.81 -7.62
C ARG A 297 2.06 30.28 -8.00
N PHE A 298 3.25 30.77 -8.27
CA PHE A 298 3.49 32.09 -8.85
C PHE A 298 4.60 32.03 -9.90
N LYS A 299 4.22 32.08 -11.17
CA LYS A 299 5.13 31.93 -12.32
C LYS A 299 5.89 30.59 -12.23
N ASN A 300 7.20 30.63 -12.04
CA ASN A 300 8.07 29.46 -11.95
C ASN A 300 8.22 28.91 -10.52
N ARG A 301 7.65 29.58 -9.51
CA ARG A 301 7.62 29.09 -8.13
C ARG A 301 6.35 28.26 -7.97
N THR A 302 6.49 26.96 -7.82
CA THR A 302 5.38 26.00 -7.90
C THR A 302 5.06 25.33 -6.57
N LEU A 303 5.85 25.59 -5.53
CA LEU A 303 5.68 25.07 -4.18
C LEU A 303 5.84 26.23 -3.18
N PHE A 304 4.83 26.44 -2.35
CA PHE A 304 4.81 27.38 -1.23
C PHE A 304 4.54 26.59 0.06
N TYR A 305 4.96 27.14 1.20
CA TYR A 305 4.76 26.53 2.51
C TYR A 305 4.46 27.66 3.50
N SER A 306 3.36 27.56 4.22
CA SER A 306 2.89 28.58 5.17
C SER A 306 2.46 28.03 6.52
#